data_AF-R4M2Y2-F1
#
_entry.id   AF-R4M2Y2-F1
#
_cell.length_a   1.000
_cell.length_b   1.000
_cell.length_c   1.000
_cell.angle_alpha   90.00
_cell.angle_beta   90.00
_cell.angle_gamma   90.00
#
_symmetry.space_group_name_H-M   'P 1'
#
loop_
_entity.id
_entity.type
_entity.pdbx_description
1 polymer ?
#
loop_
_entity_poly.entity_id
_entity_poly.type
_entity_poly.pdbx_seq_one_letter_code
_entity_poly.pdbx_strand_id
1 'polypeptide(L)'
;MLPLIDGGAESPQETWTRLVLIDAGLPKPQTQIRVFDDYGDFVARIDLGYEQLRVGVEYDGPQHWTDPAQRARDIERSTALLDLGWTIIRVTSELLWYRRGTFVGRVDAAMRAAGWRP
;
A
#
# COMPACT_ATOMS: atom_id res chain seq x y z
N MET A 1 -21.01 19.61 -10.78
CA MET A 1 -20.55 19.85 -9.40
C MET A 1 -20.51 18.52 -8.67
N LEU A 2 -19.38 17.79 -8.75
CA LEU A 2 -19.09 16.59 -7.94
C LEU A 2 -17.57 16.55 -7.71
N PRO A 3 -17.07 16.95 -6.53
CA PRO A 3 -15.65 16.92 -6.22
C PRO A 3 -15.31 15.53 -5.64
N LEU A 4 -14.96 14.57 -6.50
CA LEU A 4 -14.51 13.23 -6.09
C LEU A 4 -13.20 12.79 -6.78
N ILE A 5 -12.54 13.73 -7.45
CA ILE A 5 -11.16 13.56 -7.93
C ILE A 5 -10.25 14.02 -6.80
N ASP A 6 -10.04 13.15 -5.82
CA ASP A 6 -8.97 13.27 -4.84
C ASP A 6 -7.67 12.93 -5.58
N GLY A 7 -6.89 13.96 -5.95
CA GLY A 7 -5.75 13.91 -6.87
C GLY A 7 -4.50 13.18 -6.36
N GLY A 8 -4.64 12.29 -5.38
CA GLY A 8 -3.53 11.51 -4.79
C GLY A 8 -3.36 10.10 -5.34
N ALA A 9 -4.31 9.61 -6.15
CA ALA A 9 -4.18 8.32 -6.83
C ALA A 9 -3.58 8.54 -8.22
N GLU A 10 -2.40 7.97 -8.48
CA GLU A 10 -1.74 8.07 -9.77
C GLU A 10 -2.31 7.07 -10.79
N SER A 11 -3.15 6.14 -10.32
CA SER A 11 -3.89 5.18 -11.16
C SER A 11 -5.35 4.95 -10.71
N PRO A 12 -6.26 4.57 -11.63
CA PRO A 12 -7.60 4.11 -11.27
C PRO A 12 -7.58 2.96 -10.25
N GLN A 13 -6.59 2.07 -10.32
CA GLN A 13 -6.45 0.91 -9.45
C GLN A 13 -6.13 1.29 -8.01
N GLU A 14 -5.30 2.32 -7.78
CA GLU A 14 -5.09 2.89 -6.44
C GLU A 14 -6.39 3.47 -5.87
N THR A 15 -7.17 4.16 -6.72
CA THR A 15 -8.48 4.68 -6.31
C THR A 15 -9.42 3.55 -5.88
N TRP A 16 -9.51 2.49 -6.68
CA TRP A 16 -10.33 1.32 -6.35
C TRP A 16 -9.86 0.61 -5.08
N THR A 17 -8.55 0.45 -4.91
CA THR A 17 -7.96 -0.16 -3.71
C THR A 17 -8.33 0.62 -2.46
N ARG A 18 -8.22 1.95 -2.51
CA ARG A 18 -8.64 2.86 -1.43
C ARG A 18 -10.13 2.72 -1.11
N LEU A 19 -10.99 2.72 -2.14
CA LEU A 19 -12.44 2.61 -1.96
C LEU A 19 -12.83 1.28 -1.34
N VAL A 20 -12.24 0.17 -1.76
CA VAL A 20 -12.51 -1.16 -1.19
C VAL A 20 -12.22 -1.21 0.32
N LEU A 21 -11.16 -0.55 0.79
CA LEU A 21 -10.84 -0.49 2.22
C LEU A 21 -11.84 0.36 3.01
N ILE A 22 -12.21 1.52 2.46
CA ILE A 22 -13.19 2.44 3.07
C ILE A 22 -14.58 1.79 3.14
N ASP A 23 -15.04 1.18 2.05
CA ASP A 23 -16.33 0.50 1.96
C ASP A 23 -16.42 -0.69 2.94
N ALA A 24 -15.28 -1.27 3.31
CA ALA A 24 -15.18 -2.32 4.31
C ALA A 24 -15.16 -1.80 5.77
N GLY A 25 -15.25 -0.49 5.98
CA GLY A 25 -15.27 0.14 7.30
C GLY A 25 -13.90 0.38 7.92
N LEU A 26 -12.80 0.19 7.18
CA LEU A 26 -11.48 0.58 7.65
C LEU A 26 -11.31 2.12 7.60
N PRO A 27 -10.44 2.71 8.44
CA PRO A 27 -10.13 4.13 8.36
C PRO A 27 -9.63 4.51 6.96
N LYS A 28 -9.83 5.78 6.56
CA LYS A 28 -9.34 6.28 5.27
C LYS A 28 -7.80 6.16 5.23
N PRO A 29 -7.21 5.42 4.28
CA PRO A 29 -5.75 5.36 4.15
C PRO A 29 -5.19 6.67 3.58
N GLN A 30 -3.98 7.02 3.99
CA GLN A 30 -3.16 8.05 3.35
C GLN A 30 -2.67 7.54 1.99
N THR A 31 -2.42 8.43 1.05
CA THR A 31 -1.86 8.10 -0.27
C THR A 31 -0.45 8.67 -0.41
N GLN A 32 0.38 8.05 -1.25
CA GLN A 32 1.69 8.56 -1.65
C GLN A 32 2.62 8.82 -0.45
N ILE A 33 2.64 7.88 0.50
CA ILE A 33 3.40 8.01 1.74
C ILE A 33 4.90 7.92 1.43
N ARG A 34 5.65 8.96 1.79
CA ARG A 34 7.10 9.00 1.60
C ARG A 34 7.78 8.45 2.84
N VAL A 35 8.56 7.39 2.66
CA VAL A 35 9.33 6.76 3.72
C VAL A 35 10.79 7.22 3.63
N PHE A 36 11.32 7.63 4.77
CA PHE A 36 12.71 8.01 4.95
C PHE A 36 13.34 7.10 6.01
N ASP A 37 14.64 6.89 5.92
CA ASP A 37 15.40 6.18 6.96
C ASP A 37 15.78 7.10 8.13
N ASP A 38 16.50 6.55 9.10
CA ASP A 38 16.95 7.28 10.30
C ASP A 38 17.97 8.39 9.99
N TYR A 39 18.58 8.37 8.80
CA TYR A 39 19.51 9.40 8.30
C TYR A 39 18.80 10.51 7.51
N GLY A 40 17.50 10.33 7.23
CA GLY A 40 16.69 11.25 6.44
C GLY A 40 16.77 11.00 4.93
N ASP A 41 17.40 9.90 4.51
CA ASP A 41 17.47 9.53 3.10
C ASP A 41 16.14 8.93 2.64
N PHE A 42 15.74 9.25 1.40
CA PHE A 42 14.50 8.75 0.82
C PHE A 42 14.63 7.27 0.48
N VAL A 43 13.73 6.45 1.03
CA VAL A 43 13.73 4.99 0.83
C VAL A 43 12.72 4.58 -0.23
N ALA A 44 11.46 5.00 -0.05
CA ALA A 44 10.38 4.59 -0.94
C ALA A 44 9.19 5.55 -0.86
N ARG A 45 8.34 5.47 -1.89
CA ARG A 45 6.98 6.02 -1.86
C ARG A 45 6.01 4.85 -1.93
N ILE A 46 5.12 4.76 -0.93
CA ILE A 46 4.08 3.73 -0.84
C ILE A 46 2.78 4.33 -1.38
N ASP A 47 2.09 3.62 -2.28
CA ASP A 47 0.90 4.11 -2.96
C ASP A 47 -0.20 4.54 -2.00
N LEU A 48 -0.51 3.70 -1.00
CA LEU A 48 -1.47 4.00 0.06
C LEU A 48 -1.20 3.21 1.33
N GLY A 49 -1.73 3.66 2.47
CA GLY A 49 -1.58 2.95 3.74
C GLY A 49 -1.93 3.76 4.97
N TYR A 50 -1.38 3.33 6.09
CA TYR A 50 -1.55 3.89 7.43
C TYR A 50 -0.17 4.14 8.03
N GLU A 51 0.35 5.36 7.86
CA GLU A 51 1.73 5.71 8.21
C GLU A 51 2.03 5.53 9.70
N GLN A 52 1.08 5.91 10.56
CA GLN A 52 1.21 5.77 12.01
C GLN A 52 1.29 4.30 12.45
N LEU A 53 0.77 3.38 11.64
CA LEU A 53 0.81 1.94 11.87
C LEU A 53 1.92 1.24 11.07
N ARG A 54 2.62 1.97 10.18
CA ARG A 54 3.58 1.43 9.21
C ARG A 54 3.00 0.27 8.39
N VAL A 55 1.73 0.40 7.98
CA VAL A 55 1.07 -0.57 7.11
C VAL A 55 0.87 0.06 5.74
N GLY A 56 1.49 -0.51 4.71
CA GLY A 56 1.40 -0.04 3.33
C GLY A 56 0.65 -1.02 2.43
N VAL A 57 0.06 -0.51 1.36
CA VAL A 57 -0.56 -1.30 0.30
C VAL A 57 -0.01 -0.81 -1.03
N GLU A 58 0.49 -1.74 -1.85
CA GLU A 58 1.05 -1.44 -3.17
C GLU A 58 0.32 -2.27 -4.23
N TYR A 59 -0.07 -1.64 -5.33
CA TYR A 59 -0.69 -2.35 -6.44
C TYR A 59 0.38 -2.97 -7.36
N ASP A 60 0.37 -4.29 -7.52
CA ASP A 60 1.32 -5.03 -8.36
C ASP A 60 0.66 -5.33 -9.72
N GLY A 61 1.07 -4.56 -10.73
CA GLY A 61 0.59 -4.70 -12.10
C GLY A 61 1.28 -5.82 -12.88
N PRO A 62 0.63 -6.41 -13.89
CA PRO A 62 1.18 -7.54 -14.66
C PRO A 62 2.47 -7.25 -15.46
N GLN A 63 2.96 -6.01 -15.51
CA GLN A 63 4.17 -5.61 -16.26
C GLN A 63 5.42 -5.38 -15.39
N HIS A 64 5.37 -5.59 -14.07
CA HIS A 64 6.44 -5.17 -13.18
C HIS A 64 7.76 -5.99 -13.27
N TRP A 65 7.81 -7.13 -13.97
CA TRP A 65 8.83 -8.15 -13.71
C TRP A 65 9.83 -8.42 -14.85
N THR A 66 9.90 -7.58 -15.89
CA THR A 66 10.72 -7.89 -17.08
C THR A 66 12.17 -7.38 -17.05
N ASP A 67 12.55 -6.52 -16.09
CA ASP A 67 13.91 -5.98 -15.97
C ASP A 67 14.63 -6.51 -14.71
N PRO A 68 15.73 -7.27 -14.85
CA PRO A 68 16.54 -7.75 -13.72
C PRO A 68 17.07 -6.64 -12.80
N ALA A 69 17.41 -5.47 -13.34
CA ALA A 69 17.89 -4.34 -12.53
C ALA A 69 16.77 -3.73 -11.68
N GLN A 70 15.57 -3.61 -12.26
CA GLN A 70 14.38 -3.19 -11.52
C GLN A 70 14.04 -4.19 -10.39
N ARG A 71 14.15 -5.49 -10.67
CA ARG A 71 13.91 -6.53 -9.67
C ARG A 71 14.88 -6.45 -8.49
N ALA A 72 16.17 -6.21 -8.74
CA ALA A 72 17.14 -6.04 -7.66
C ALA A 72 16.80 -4.83 -6.77
N ARG A 73 16.47 -3.69 -7.40
CA ARG A 73 16.02 -2.48 -6.68
C ARG A 73 14.74 -2.72 -5.88
N ASP A 74 13.78 -3.46 -6.43
CA ASP A 74 12.54 -3.79 -5.73
C ASP A 74 12.77 -4.67 -4.50
N ILE A 75 13.75 -5.60 -4.57
CA ILE A 75 14.16 -6.41 -3.42
C ILE A 75 14.78 -5.53 -2.35
N GLU A 76 15.76 -4.70 -2.71
CA GLU A 76 16.40 -3.77 -1.77
C GLU A 76 15.40 -2.82 -1.12
N ARG A 77 14.48 -2.25 -1.92
CA ARG A 77 13.38 -1.40 -1.44
C ARG A 77 12.47 -2.14 -0.45
N SER A 78 12.13 -3.39 -0.75
CA SER A 78 11.26 -4.20 0.11
C SER A 78 11.95 -4.54 1.44
N THR A 79 13.24 -4.86 1.40
CA THR A 79 14.05 -5.11 2.60
C THR A 79 14.16 -3.85 3.46
N ALA A 80 14.48 -2.70 2.87
CA ALA A 80 14.59 -1.44 3.61
C ALA A 80 13.27 -1.04 4.29
N LEU A 81 12.13 -1.21 3.61
CA LEU A 81 10.81 -0.99 4.21
C LEU A 81 10.57 -1.93 5.39
N LEU A 82 10.92 -3.21 5.26
CA LEU A 82 10.80 -4.19 6.34
C LEU A 82 11.66 -3.82 7.56
N ASP A 83 12.91 -3.40 7.33
CA ASP A 83 13.84 -2.98 8.40
C ASP A 83 13.33 -1.74 9.13
N LEU A 84 12.64 -0.85 8.42
CA LEU A 84 11.92 0.30 8.99
C LEU A 84 10.58 -0.09 9.66
N GLY A 85 10.27 -1.37 9.75
CA GLY A 85 9.08 -1.91 10.41
C GLY A 85 7.80 -1.77 9.58
N TRP A 86 7.91 -1.54 8.28
CA TRP A 86 6.75 -1.50 7.40
C TRP A 86 6.26 -2.90 7.04
N THR A 87 4.94 -3.09 7.14
CA THR A 87 4.25 -4.24 6.57
C THR A 87 3.58 -3.83 5.26
N ILE A 88 4.11 -4.32 4.14
CA ILE A 88 3.58 -4.01 2.80
C ILE A 88 2.69 -5.15 2.30
N ILE A 89 1.40 -4.85 2.09
CA ILE A 89 0.44 -5.75 1.44
C ILE A 89 0.41 -5.46 -0.06
N ARG A 90 0.93 -6.37 -0.88
CA ARG A 90 0.77 -6.26 -2.33
C ARG A 90 -0.62 -6.72 -2.78
N VAL A 91 -1.25 -5.93 -3.63
CA VAL A 91 -2.57 -6.22 -4.20
C VAL A 91 -2.46 -6.35 -5.72
N THR A 92 -2.91 -7.48 -6.24
CA THR A 92 -3.05 -7.70 -7.69
C THR A 92 -4.48 -7.38 -8.12
N SER A 93 -4.70 -7.20 -9.43
CA SER A 93 -6.04 -7.11 -9.99
C SER A 93 -6.92 -8.29 -9.58
N GLU A 94 -6.39 -9.51 -9.64
CA GLU A 94 -7.14 -10.71 -9.25
C GLU A 94 -7.60 -10.65 -7.79
N LEU A 95 -6.71 -10.26 -6.88
CA LEU A 95 -7.02 -10.14 -5.46
C LEU A 95 -8.08 -9.04 -5.22
N LEU A 96 -7.93 -7.90 -5.90
CA LEU A 96 -8.84 -6.75 -5.77
C LEU A 96 -10.24 -7.02 -6.32
N TRP A 97 -10.35 -7.77 -7.43
CA TRP A 97 -11.64 -8.00 -8.08
C TRP A 97 -12.38 -9.21 -7.53
N TYR A 98 -11.67 -10.31 -7.26
CA TYR A 98 -12.30 -11.60 -6.97
C TYR A 98 -12.14 -12.04 -5.51
N ARG A 99 -11.23 -11.44 -4.75
CA ARG A 99 -10.92 -11.87 -3.37
C ARG A 99 -10.84 -10.68 -2.40
N ARG A 100 -11.76 -9.73 -2.53
CA ARG A 100 -11.84 -8.51 -1.70
C ARG A 100 -11.80 -8.78 -0.20
N GLY A 101 -12.55 -9.76 0.27
CA GLY A 101 -12.54 -10.13 1.70
C GLY A 101 -11.16 -10.58 2.19
N THR A 102 -10.40 -11.30 1.36
CA THR A 102 -9.01 -11.68 1.68
C THR A 102 -8.08 -10.46 1.69
N PHE A 103 -8.25 -9.54 0.74
CA PHE A 103 -7.48 -8.29 0.73
C PHE A 103 -7.75 -7.46 2.00
N VAL A 104 -9.01 -7.15 2.29
CA VAL A 104 -9.43 -6.40 3.47
C VAL A 104 -8.94 -7.09 4.75
N GLY A 105 -9.12 -8.41 4.86
CA GLY A 105 -8.69 -9.17 6.03
C GLY A 105 -7.18 -9.13 6.26
N ARG A 106 -6.36 -9.08 5.20
CA ARG A 106 -4.90 -8.91 5.34
C ARG A 106 -4.54 -7.52 5.88
N VAL A 107 -5.22 -6.49 5.40
CA VAL A 107 -4.97 -5.11 5.86
C VAL A 107 -5.43 -4.95 7.31
N ASP A 108 -6.64 -5.38 7.66
CA ASP A 108 -7.16 -5.37 9.04
C ASP A 108 -6.23 -6.13 10.00
N ALA A 109 -5.79 -7.34 9.62
CA ALA A 109 -4.88 -8.13 10.43
C ALA A 109 -3.53 -7.42 10.64
N ALA A 110 -2.95 -6.83 9.60
CA ALA A 110 -1.71 -6.07 9.71
C ALA A 110 -1.87 -4.83 10.61
N MET A 111 -2.96 -4.08 10.47
CA MET A 111 -3.26 -2.93 11.33
C MET A 111 -3.42 -3.35 12.80
N ARG A 112 -4.14 -4.43 13.08
CA ARG A 112 -4.31 -4.96 14.44
C ARG A 112 -3.00 -5.43 15.05
N ALA A 113 -2.15 -6.10 14.26
CA ALA A 113 -0.81 -6.50 14.69
C ALA A 113 0.06 -5.27 15.03
N ALA A 114 -0.13 -4.16 14.31
CA ALA A 114 0.49 -2.86 14.58
C ALA A 114 -0.18 -2.07 15.72
N GLY A 115 -1.16 -2.65 16.43
CA GLY A 115 -1.79 -2.07 17.61
C GLY A 115 -3.07 -1.27 17.35
N TRP A 116 -3.59 -1.25 16.12
CA TRP A 116 -4.87 -0.62 15.83
C TRP A 116 -6.02 -1.38 16.50
N ARG A 117 -6.98 -0.61 17.03
CA ARG A 117 -8.23 -1.11 17.59
C ARG A 117 -9.40 -0.34 16.94
N PRO A 118 -10.38 -1.03 16.34
CA PRO A 118 -11.53 -0.40 15.71
C PRO A 118 -12.51 0.22 16.71
#